data_AF-A0A2V9I970-F1
#
_entry.id   AF-A0A2V9I970-F1
#
_cell.length_a   1.000
_cell.length_b   1.000
_cell.length_c   1.000
_cell.angle_alpha   90.00
_cell.angle_beta   90.00
_cell.angle_gamma   90.00
#
_symmetry.space_group_name_H-M   'P 1'
#
loop_
_entity.id
_entity.type
_entity.pdbx_description
1 polymer ?
#
loop_
_entity_poly.entity_id
_entity_poly.type
_entity_poly.pdbx_seq_one_letter_code
_entity_poly.pdbx_strand_id
1 'polypeptide(L)'
;MASAKLEIELPDLRNEDRSLDEAGIVVRIGFDGKPPTELGDTGHSGGQQVIAGIILLMSMAETEGDGFFIVDEPFAHLSLDRVDDVGRFLRRSGAQFLITVPTTL
;
A
#
# COMPACT_ATOMS: atom_id res chain seq x y z
N MET A 1 4.81 0.44 -14.88
CA MET A 1 4.86 0.78 -13.44
C MET A 1 6.19 1.44 -13.15
N ALA A 2 6.18 2.57 -12.42
CA ALA A 2 7.38 3.15 -11.83
C ALA A 2 8.16 2.07 -11.06
N SER A 3 9.49 2.06 -11.12
CA SER A 3 10.29 1.13 -10.33
C SER A 3 10.08 1.45 -8.84
N ALA A 4 9.65 0.46 -8.06
CA ALA A 4 9.56 0.56 -6.61
C ALA A 4 10.60 -0.36 -5.96
N LYS A 5 11.31 0.15 -4.95
CA LYS A 5 12.18 -0.63 -4.07
C LYS A 5 11.48 -0.79 -2.73
N LEU A 6 11.43 -2.01 -2.22
CA LEU A 6 10.78 -2.37 -0.96
C LEU A 6 11.83 -2.87 0.03
N GLU A 7 11.77 -2.36 1.25
CA GLU A 7 12.55 -2.85 2.39
C GLU A 7 11.58 -3.16 3.54
N ILE A 8 11.71 -4.36 4.11
CA ILE A 8 10.88 -4.85 5.21
C ILE A 8 11.79 -5.26 6.34
N GLU A 9 11.50 -4.76 7.53
CA GLU A 9 12.15 -5.14 8.78
C GLU A 9 11.10 -5.81 9.67
N LEU A 10 11.37 -7.07 10.03
CA LEU A 10 10.48 -7.84 10.91
C LEU A 10 10.76 -7.48 12.38
N PRO A 11 9.73 -7.47 13.24
CA PRO A 11 9.91 -7.15 14.64
C PRO A 11 10.78 -8.16 15.38
N ASP A 12 11.44 -7.70 16.42
CA ASP A 12 12.12 -8.55 17.39
C ASP A 12 11.09 -9.08 18.42
N LEU A 13 10.82 -10.38 18.37
CA LEU A 13 9.81 -11.04 19.18
C LEU A 13 10.40 -11.80 20.39
N ARG A 14 11.53 -11.33 20.94
CA ARG A 14 12.06 -11.87 22.20
C ARG A 14 11.03 -11.67 23.33
N ASN A 15 11.02 -12.62 24.28
CA ASN A 15 10.12 -12.60 25.44
C ASN A 15 10.59 -11.59 26.51
N GLU A 16 10.75 -10.34 26.10
CA GLU A 16 11.11 -9.17 26.91
C GLU A 16 10.00 -8.13 26.73
N ASP A 17 9.40 -7.63 27.82
CA ASP A 17 8.21 -6.77 27.79
C ASP A 17 8.37 -5.59 26.82
N ARG A 18 9.52 -4.90 26.87
CA ARG A 18 9.83 -3.78 25.97
C ARG A 18 9.90 -4.17 24.49
N SER A 19 10.45 -5.35 24.20
CA SER A 19 10.57 -5.86 22.82
C SER A 19 9.19 -6.15 22.22
N LEU A 20 8.28 -6.67 23.04
CA LEU A 20 6.91 -6.97 22.64
C LEU A 20 6.06 -5.69 22.53
N ASP A 21 6.23 -4.73 23.44
CA ASP A 21 5.53 -3.44 23.41
C ASP A 21 5.91 -2.59 22.19
N GLU A 22 7.16 -2.68 21.73
CA GLU A 22 7.67 -1.95 20.56
C GLU A 22 7.59 -2.77 19.25
N ALA A 23 7.04 -3.99 19.29
CA ALA A 23 7.02 -4.87 18.13
C ALA A 23 6.13 -4.33 16.99
N GLY A 24 6.74 -4.04 15.85
CA GLY A 24 6.05 -3.68 14.61
C GLY A 24 6.83 -4.08 13.36
N ILE A 25 6.12 -4.33 12.27
CA ILE A 25 6.74 -4.49 10.95
C ILE A 25 7.05 -3.09 10.41
N VAL A 26 8.31 -2.82 10.09
CA VAL A 26 8.69 -1.56 9.44
C VAL A 26 8.77 -1.78 7.93
N VAL A 27 7.95 -1.05 7.19
CA VAL A 27 7.90 -1.11 5.73
C VAL A 27 8.40 0.21 5.17
N ARG A 28 9.39 0.14 4.28
CA ARG A 28 9.94 1.29 3.56
C ARG A 28 9.83 1.10 2.07
N ILE A 29 9.39 2.13 1.36
CA ILE A 29 9.18 2.09 -0.09
C ILE A 29 9.93 3.24 -0.75
N GLY A 30 10.65 2.97 -1.82
CA GLY A 30 11.32 3.97 -2.64
C GLY A 30 10.77 3.94 -4.06
N PHE A 31 10.27 5.06 -4.56
CA PHE A 31 9.73 5.18 -5.93
C PHE A 31 10.73 5.88 -6.85
N ASP A 32 10.75 5.47 -8.12
CA ASP A 32 11.50 6.14 -9.19
C ASP A 32 13.01 6.28 -8.89
N GLY A 33 13.59 5.25 -8.28
CA GLY A 33 15.02 5.20 -7.95
C GLY A 33 15.42 6.00 -6.70
N LYS A 34 14.45 6.58 -5.98
CA LYS A 34 14.69 7.22 -4.68
C LYS A 34 14.99 6.18 -3.59
N PRO A 35 15.77 6.54 -2.54
CA PRO A 35 15.96 5.67 -1.39
C PRO A 35 14.61 5.34 -0.72
N PRO A 36 14.41 4.12 -0.21
CA PRO A 36 13.21 3.77 0.54
C PRO A 36 13.07 4.61 1.80
N THR A 37 11.87 5.13 2.02
CA THR A 37 11.47 5.86 3.24
C THR A 37 10.28 5.18 3.88
N GLU A 38 10.03 5.46 5.15
CA GLU A 38 8.92 4.86 5.88
C GLU A 38 7.56 5.29 5.31
N LEU A 39 6.57 4.43 5.48
CA LEU A 39 5.18 4.73 5.13
C LEU A 39 4.71 5.95 5.92
N GLY A 40 4.30 7.01 5.21
CA GLY A 40 3.88 8.27 5.83
C GLY A 40 4.97 9.34 5.92
N ASP A 41 6.21 9.06 5.50
CA ASP A 41 7.23 10.10 5.34
C ASP A 41 6.78 11.17 4.33
N THR A 42 7.11 12.43 4.63
CA THR A 42 6.89 13.60 3.77
C THR A 42 7.62 13.53 2.42
N GLY A 43 8.60 12.63 2.28
CA GLY A 43 9.31 12.39 1.01
C GLY A 43 8.44 11.77 -0.09
N HIS A 44 7.27 11.23 0.26
CA HIS A 44 6.30 10.69 -0.69
C HIS A 44 5.28 11.74 -1.13
N SER A 45 4.97 11.77 -2.43
CA SER A 45 3.82 12.53 -2.92
C SER A 45 2.50 11.91 -2.42
N GLY A 46 1.41 12.68 -2.39
CA GLY A 46 0.10 12.17 -1.98
C GLY A 46 -0.32 10.93 -2.78
N GLY A 47 -0.08 10.91 -4.09
CA GLY A 47 -0.33 9.72 -4.92
C GLY A 47 0.59 8.53 -4.61
N GLN A 48 1.86 8.76 -4.24
CA GLN A 48 2.75 7.69 -3.80
C GLN A 48 2.31 7.08 -2.47
N GLN A 49 1.83 7.90 -1.53
CA GLN A 49 1.27 7.43 -0.27
C GLN A 49 0.03 6.56 -0.49
N VAL A 50 -0.86 6.98 -1.41
CA VAL A 50 -2.03 6.18 -1.82
C VAL A 50 -1.61 4.83 -2.40
N ILE A 51 -0.66 4.83 -3.36
CA ILE A 51 -0.18 3.57 -3.99
C ILE A 51 0.46 2.65 -2.95
N ALA A 52 1.28 3.19 -2.06
CA ALA A 52 1.94 2.45 -0.99
C ALA A 52 0.92 1.80 -0.04
N GLY A 53 -0.11 2.54 0.36
CA GLY A 53 -1.20 2.03 1.19
C GLY A 53 -1.99 0.90 0.53
N ILE A 54 -2.30 1.03 -0.76
CA ILE A 54 -3.00 -0.03 -1.52
C ILE A 54 -2.13 -1.29 -1.62
N ILE A 55 -0.84 -1.16 -1.94
CA ILE A 55 0.08 -2.31 -1.99
C ILE A 55 0.12 -3.00 -0.64
N LEU A 56 0.26 -2.24 0.46
CA LEU A 56 0.30 -2.81 1.80
C LEU A 56 -1.00 -3.54 2.16
N LEU A 57 -2.16 -2.90 1.93
CA LEU A 57 -3.48 -3.50 2.17
C LEU A 57 -3.61 -4.83 1.45
N MET A 58 -3.28 -4.86 0.17
CA MET A 58 -3.38 -6.07 -0.66
C MET A 58 -2.34 -7.14 -0.28
N SER A 59 -1.20 -6.75 0.28
CA SER A 59 -0.17 -7.69 0.76
C SER A 59 -0.55 -8.32 2.10
N MET A 60 -1.29 -7.59 2.95
CA MET A 60 -1.79 -8.08 4.23
C MET A 60 -3.05 -8.92 4.10
N ALA A 61 -3.86 -8.65 3.08
CA ALA A 61 -4.99 -9.49 2.76
C ALA A 61 -4.49 -10.87 2.31
N GLU A 62 -4.86 -11.93 3.03
CA GLU A 62 -4.79 -13.30 2.49
C GLU A 62 -5.67 -13.34 1.23
N THR A 63 -5.02 -13.32 0.07
CA THR A 63 -5.67 -13.20 -1.25
C THR A 63 -5.85 -14.55 -1.94
N GLU A 64 -5.73 -15.67 -1.21
CA GLU A 64 -6.09 -17.00 -1.72
C GLU A 64 -7.63 -17.10 -1.87
N GLY A 65 -8.18 -16.39 -2.85
CA GLY A 65 -9.41 -16.75 -3.56
C GLY A 65 -10.65 -15.90 -3.30
N ASP A 66 -10.92 -15.46 -2.06
CA ASP A 66 -12.27 -14.99 -1.68
C ASP A 66 -12.29 -13.65 -0.93
N GLY A 67 -11.36 -12.73 -1.25
CA GLY A 67 -11.36 -11.40 -0.65
C GLY A 67 -12.46 -10.49 -1.20
N PHE A 68 -13.21 -9.81 -0.32
CA PHE A 68 -14.13 -8.74 -0.67
C PHE A 68 -13.70 -7.43 0.02
N PHE A 69 -13.46 -6.39 -0.77
CA PHE A 69 -13.00 -5.08 -0.28
C PHE A 69 -14.00 -4.00 -0.64
N ILE A 70 -14.31 -3.15 0.33
CA ILE A 70 -15.01 -1.89 0.11
C ILE A 70 -13.96 -0.78 0.28
N VAL A 71 -13.77 0.04 -0.74
CA VAL A 71 -12.78 1.11 -0.73
C VAL A 71 -13.44 2.41 -1.14
N ASP A 72 -13.44 3.37 -0.22
CA ASP A 72 -14.06 4.67 -0.42
C ASP A 72 -13.05 5.65 -1.02
N GLU A 73 -13.33 6.15 -2.22
CA GLU A 73 -12.52 7.15 -2.94
C GLU A 73 -10.98 6.93 -2.91
N PRO A 74 -10.46 5.71 -3.21
CA PRO A 74 -9.03 5.43 -3.07
C PRO A 74 -8.13 6.22 -4.00
N PHE A 75 -8.70 6.95 -4.96
CA PHE A 75 -7.99 7.57 -6.07
C PHE A 75 -7.89 9.09 -5.98
N ALA A 76 -8.35 9.71 -4.88
CA ALA A 76 -8.48 11.16 -4.73
C ALA A 76 -7.19 11.98 -5.05
N HIS A 77 -6.00 11.38 -4.94
CA HIS A 77 -4.71 12.04 -5.20
C HIS A 77 -3.93 11.42 -6.37
N LEU A 78 -4.56 10.58 -7.19
CA LEU A 78 -3.93 9.92 -8.34
C LEU A 78 -4.23 10.64 -9.65
N SER A 79 -3.23 10.69 -10.54
CA SER A 79 -3.47 11.03 -11.94
C SER A 79 -4.20 9.87 -12.64
N LEU A 80 -4.89 10.16 -13.75
CA LEU A 80 -5.66 9.17 -14.50
C LEU A 80 -4.83 7.93 -14.89
N ASP A 81 -3.60 8.13 -15.38
CA ASP A 81 -2.69 7.03 -15.72
C ASP A 81 -2.36 6.14 -14.52
N ARG A 82 -2.30 6.71 -13.31
CA ARG A 82 -2.05 5.96 -12.08
C ARG A 82 -3.28 5.21 -11.59
N VAL A 83 -4.48 5.77 -11.81
CA VAL A 83 -5.74 5.04 -11.57
C VAL A 83 -5.79 3.77 -12.41
N ASP A 84 -5.44 3.86 -13.70
CA ASP A 84 -5.38 2.69 -14.58
C ASP A 84 -4.37 1.64 -14.11
N ASP A 85 -3.17 2.06 -13.71
CA ASP A 85 -2.14 1.16 -13.17
C ASP A 85 -2.62 0.43 -11.90
N VAL A 86 -3.26 1.16 -10.98
CA VAL A 86 -3.83 0.60 -9.75
C VAL A 86 -5.01 -0.32 -10.04
N GLY A 87 -5.91 0.06 -10.97
CA GLY A 87 -7.01 -0.79 -11.38
C GLY A 87 -6.54 -2.13 -11.95
N ARG A 88 -5.48 -2.13 -12.77
CA ARG A 88 -4.84 -3.36 -13.27
C ARG A 88 -4.20 -4.18 -12.14
N PHE A 89 -3.61 -3.52 -11.14
CA PHE A 89 -3.06 -4.20 -9.96
C PHE A 89 -4.16 -4.90 -9.16
N LEU A 90 -5.23 -4.18 -8.77
CA LEU A 90 -6.35 -4.73 -8.01
C LEU A 90 -7.02 -5.89 -8.76
N ARG A 91 -7.25 -5.76 -10.06
CA ARG A 91 -7.84 -6.83 -10.89
C ARG A 91 -7.03 -8.13 -10.89
N ARG A 92 -5.70 -8.06 -10.75
CA ARG A 92 -4.84 -9.26 -10.71
C ARG A 92 -4.90 -10.01 -9.39
N SER A 93 -5.40 -9.39 -8.32
CA SER A 93 -5.54 -10.06 -7.02
C SER A 93 -6.62 -11.13 -6.98
N GLY A 94 -7.54 -11.15 -7.95
CA GLY A 94 -8.68 -12.07 -7.96
C GLY A 94 -9.80 -11.71 -6.96
N ALA A 95 -9.59 -10.74 -6.08
CA ALA A 95 -10.58 -10.27 -5.12
C ALA A 95 -11.71 -9.47 -5.77
N GLN A 96 -12.85 -9.41 -5.08
CA GLN A 96 -13.99 -8.56 -5.44
C GLN A 96 -13.85 -7.19 -4.75
N PHE A 97 -14.09 -6.11 -5.50
CA PHE A 97 -13.98 -4.74 -5.00
C PHE A 97 -15.29 -3.98 -5.23
N LEU A 98 -15.76 -3.29 -4.20
CA LEU A 98 -16.71 -2.18 -4.29
C LEU A 98 -15.92 -0.89 -4.10
N ILE A 99 -15.79 -0.08 -5.15
CA ILE A 99 -15.05 1.17 -5.12
C ILE A 99 -15.99 2.31 -5.41
N THR A 100 -16.03 3.30 -4.51
CA THR A 100 -16.68 4.58 -4.79
C THR A 100 -15.67 5.54 -5.41
N VAL A 101 -16.14 6.35 -6.36
CA VAL A 101 -15.34 7.41 -6.97
C VAL A 101 -16.21 8.66 -7.08
N PRO A 102 -15.65 9.86 -6.86
CA PRO A 102 -16.38 11.09 -7.08
C PRO A 102 -16.73 11.22 -8.57
N THR A 103 -17.96 11.63 -8.88
CA THR A 103 -18.44 11.81 -10.26
C THR A 103 -17.86 13.05 -10.96
N THR A 104 -17.18 13.91 -10.21
CA THR A 104 -16.50 15.10 -10.70
C THR A 104 -15.00 14.92 -10.50
N LEU A 105 -14.29 14.57 -11.57
CA LEU A 105 -12.83 14.61 -11.67
C LEU A 105 -12.35 16.00 -12.10
#